data_AF-A7RWS8-F1
#
_entry.id   AF-A7RWS8-F1
#
_cell.length_a   1.000
_cell.length_b   1.000
_cell.length_c   1.000
_cell.angle_alpha   90.00
_cell.angle_beta   90.00
_cell.angle_gamma   90.00
#
_symmetry.space_group_name_H-M   'P 1'
#
loop_
_entity.id
_entity.type
_entity.pdbx_description
1 polymer ?
#
loop_
_entity_poly.entity_id
_entity_poly.type
_entity_poly.pdbx_seq_one_letter_code
_entity_poly.pdbx_strand_id
1 'polypeptide(L)'
;MIAIEEFKKMMRTDAVPINLQLNNIVQQQIARNREILRSLFKTIIFCGKNNIPLRGLRDSDPTNAALAGNFQALLEFRVDSGDQILEQHLENAPRNATYISKTIQNQMISTVGAHILNNLSQEMRDSKYFFCNGR
;
A
#
# COMPACT_ATOMS: atom_id res chain seq x y z
N MET A 1 -30.44 23.96 17.93
CA MET A 1 -30.95 22.91 18.85
C MET A 1 -30.14 21.61 18.76
N ILE A 2 -29.69 21.19 17.57
CA ILE A 2 -28.93 19.93 17.34
C ILE A 2 -27.66 19.81 18.20
N ALA A 3 -26.81 20.85 18.24
CA ALA A 3 -25.56 20.81 19.02
C ALA A 3 -25.76 20.66 20.55
N ILE A 4 -26.89 21.16 21.07
CA ILE A 4 -27.23 21.06 22.50
C ILE A 4 -27.72 19.65 22.84
N GLU A 5 -28.43 18.99 21.92
CA GLU A 5 -28.83 17.59 22.06
C GLU A 5 -27.64 16.64 21.98
N GLU A 6 -26.70 16.88 21.05
CA GLU A 6 -25.45 16.12 20.97
C GLU A 6 -24.62 16.28 22.25
N PHE A 7 -24.49 17.50 22.76
CA PHE A 7 -23.79 17.76 24.02
C PHE A 7 -24.44 17.05 25.23
N LYS A 8 -25.78 17.10 25.34
CA LYS A 8 -26.51 16.36 26.40
C LYS A 8 -26.36 14.84 26.27
N LYS A 9 -26.29 14.30 25.04
CA LYS A 9 -26.08 12.87 24.78
C LYS A 9 -24.67 12.43 25.17
N MET A 10 -23.68 13.28 24.90
CA MET A 10 -22.27 13.06 25.22
C MET A 10 -22.00 13.11 26.73
N MET A 11 -22.79 13.90 27.48
CA MET A 11 -22.76 13.97 28.96
C MET A 11 -23.54 12.83 29.64
N ARG A 12 -24.54 12.24 28.96
CA ARG A 12 -25.38 11.14 29.48
C ARG A 12 -24.79 9.76 29.25
N THR A 13 -23.97 9.62 28.22
CA THR A 13 -23.23 8.39 27.94
C THR A 13 -21.90 8.53 28.65
N ASP A 14 -21.45 7.56 29.45
CA ASP A 14 -20.10 7.59 30.04
C ASP A 14 -19.09 7.84 28.91
N ALA A 15 -18.59 9.07 28.83
CA ALA A 15 -17.82 9.52 27.69
C ALA A 15 -16.58 8.63 27.58
N VAL A 16 -16.45 7.94 26.44
CA VAL A 16 -15.30 7.07 26.17
C VAL A 16 -14.04 7.90 26.42
N PRO A 17 -13.16 7.48 27.34
CA PRO A 17 -12.04 8.32 27.74
C PRO A 17 -11.12 8.59 26.55
N ILE A 18 -10.56 9.80 26.52
CA ILE A 18 -9.85 10.37 25.35
C ILE A 18 -8.72 9.44 24.86
N ASN A 19 -8.06 8.73 25.78
CA ASN A 19 -7.03 7.74 25.45
C ASN A 19 -7.55 6.59 24.56
N LEU A 20 -8.77 6.10 24.80
CA LEU A 20 -9.40 5.06 23.99
C LEU A 20 -9.84 5.62 22.63
N GLN A 21 -10.33 6.85 22.59
CA GLN A 21 -10.69 7.52 21.33
C GLN A 21 -9.47 7.74 20.44
N LEU A 22 -8.36 8.22 21.01
CA LEU A 22 -7.09 8.39 20.29
C LEU A 22 -6.55 7.06 19.76
N ASN A 23 -6.62 6.00 20.57
CA ASN A 23 -6.19 4.66 20.13
C ASN A 23 -7.02 4.20 18.92
N ASN A 24 -8.34 4.35 18.97
CA ASN A 24 -9.23 3.98 17.87
C ASN A 24 -8.90 4.70 16.56
N ILE A 25 -8.63 6.02 16.62
CA ILE A 25 -8.25 6.80 15.42
C ILE A 25 -6.93 6.28 14.83
N VAL A 26 -5.94 6.00 15.68
CA VAL A 26 -4.65 5.44 15.24
C VAL A 26 -4.84 4.06 14.60
N GLN A 27 -5.65 3.18 15.20
CA GLN A 27 -5.92 1.87 14.62
C GLN A 27 -6.63 1.96 13.27
N GLN A 28 -7.59 2.87 13.12
CA GLN A 28 -8.27 3.11 11.85
C GLN A 28 -7.29 3.60 10.77
N GLN A 29 -6.37 4.51 11.12
CA GLN A 29 -5.35 4.97 10.18
C GLN A 29 -4.40 3.83 9.77
N ILE A 30 -3.97 2.99 10.72
CA ILE A 30 -3.12 1.83 10.44
C ILE A 30 -3.85 0.86 9.50
N ALA A 31 -5.12 0.56 9.77
CA ALA A 31 -5.92 -0.32 8.94
C ALA A 31 -6.04 0.24 7.52
N ARG A 32 -6.36 1.53 7.38
CA ARG A 32 -6.44 2.20 6.08
C ARG A 32 -5.12 2.16 5.31
N ASN A 33 -4.01 2.51 5.97
CA ASN A 33 -2.68 2.46 5.36
C ASN A 33 -2.32 1.04 4.90
N ARG A 34 -2.70 0.01 5.67
CA ARG A 34 -2.50 -1.40 5.28
C ARG A 34 -3.29 -1.78 4.03
N GLU A 35 -4.53 -1.33 3.88
CA GLU A 35 -5.32 -1.58 2.66
C GLU A 35 -4.67 -0.93 1.44
N ILE A 36 -4.24 0.33 1.55
CA ILE A 36 -3.54 1.04 0.48
C ILE A 36 -2.26 0.30 0.09
N LEU A 37 -1.40 -0.02 1.07
CA LEU A 37 -0.17 -0.76 0.83
C LEU A 37 -0.45 -2.12 0.20
N ARG A 38 -1.52 -2.81 0.61
CA ARG A 38 -1.92 -4.09 0.00
C ARG A 38 -2.22 -3.92 -1.49
N SER A 39 -2.95 -2.88 -1.89
CA SER A 39 -3.21 -2.61 -3.31
C SER A 39 -1.91 -2.34 -4.09
N LEU A 40 -1.00 -1.53 -3.55
CA LEU A 40 0.30 -1.24 -4.17
C LEU A 40 1.19 -2.48 -4.31
N PHE A 41 1.34 -3.27 -3.24
CA PHE A 41 2.12 -4.51 -3.27
C PHE A 41 1.54 -5.53 -4.24
N LYS A 42 0.20 -5.68 -4.31
CA LYS A 42 -0.44 -6.56 -5.29
C LYS A 42 -0.09 -6.17 -6.72
N THR A 43 -0.07 -4.87 -7.02
CA THR A 43 0.33 -4.36 -8.34
C THR A 43 1.79 -4.69 -8.66
N ILE A 44 2.72 -4.49 -7.72
CA ILE A 44 4.14 -4.82 -7.91
C ILE A 44 4.34 -6.32 -8.13
N ILE A 45 3.70 -7.16 -7.31
CA ILE A 45 3.77 -8.61 -7.43
C ILE A 45 3.18 -9.07 -8.76
N PHE A 46 2.06 -8.48 -9.19
CA PHE A 46 1.47 -8.77 -10.49
C PHE A 46 2.44 -8.47 -11.63
N CYS A 47 3.09 -7.30 -11.63
CA CYS A 47 4.09 -6.96 -12.64
C CYS A 47 5.26 -7.96 -12.63
N GLY A 48 5.81 -8.27 -11.46
CA GLY A 48 6.92 -9.22 -11.32
C GLY A 48 6.57 -10.63 -11.82
N LYS A 49 5.36 -11.12 -11.52
CA LYS A 49 4.90 -12.45 -11.96
C LYS A 49 4.66 -12.55 -13.46
N ASN A 50 4.18 -11.48 -14.09
CA ASN A 50 3.85 -11.46 -15.51
C ASN A 50 4.98 -10.91 -16.39
N ASN A 51 6.15 -10.66 -15.82
CA ASN A 51 7.30 -10.06 -16.51
C ASN A 51 6.96 -8.71 -17.17
N ILE A 52 6.09 -7.93 -16.52
CA ILE A 52 5.67 -6.61 -16.99
C ILE A 52 6.62 -5.57 -16.37
N PRO A 53 7.29 -4.72 -17.17
CA PRO A 53 8.16 -3.69 -16.63
C PRO A 53 7.33 -2.67 -15.84
N LEU A 54 7.72 -2.35 -14.60
CA LEU A 54 6.95 -1.38 -13.80
C LEU A 54 6.99 0.04 -14.38
N ARG A 55 8.10 0.40 -15.04
CA ARG A 55 8.40 1.76 -15.51
C ARG A 55 8.29 1.88 -17.02
N GLY A 56 7.83 3.05 -17.48
CA GLY A 56 7.77 3.43 -18.88
C GLY A 56 9.04 4.18 -19.34
N LEU A 57 9.08 4.55 -20.62
CA LEU A 57 10.24 5.18 -21.28
C LEU A 57 10.63 6.53 -20.65
N ARG A 58 9.69 7.29 -20.04
CA ARG A 58 9.97 8.53 -19.32
C ARG A 58 8.99 8.78 -18.16
N ASP A 59 9.27 8.21 -16.99
CA ASP A 59 8.68 8.61 -15.70
C ASP A 59 9.13 10.03 -15.24
N SER A 60 9.49 10.92 -16.17
CA SER A 60 10.02 12.27 -15.88
C SER A 60 8.98 13.36 -16.12
N ASP A 61 7.97 13.07 -16.95
CA ASP A 61 6.95 14.04 -17.34
C ASP A 61 5.56 13.55 -16.90
N PRO A 62 5.05 14.04 -15.76
CA PRO A 62 3.76 13.63 -15.21
C PRO A 62 2.55 14.10 -16.04
N THR A 63 2.76 14.89 -17.09
CA THR A 63 1.67 15.44 -17.92
C THR A 63 1.29 14.55 -19.09
N ASN A 64 2.07 13.52 -19.39
CA ASN A 64 1.84 12.65 -20.54
C ASN A 64 1.47 11.24 -20.09
N ALA A 65 0.16 10.94 -20.03
CA ALA A 65 -0.36 9.64 -19.65
C ALA A 65 0.19 8.49 -20.52
N ALA A 66 0.55 8.76 -21.78
CA ALA A 66 1.17 7.79 -22.67
C ALA A 66 2.62 7.42 -22.26
N LEU A 67 3.25 8.20 -21.38
CA LEU A 67 4.58 7.94 -20.82
C LEU A 67 4.54 7.42 -19.37
N ALA A 68 3.35 7.34 -18.77
CA ALA A 68 3.17 6.79 -17.43
C ALA A 68 3.56 5.31 -17.41
N GLY A 69 4.40 4.90 -16.46
CA GLY A 69 4.79 3.51 -16.32
C GLY A 69 3.60 2.58 -16.04
N ASN A 70 3.73 1.30 -16.37
CA ASN A 70 2.68 0.29 -16.16
C ASN A 70 2.18 0.23 -14.71
N PHE A 71 3.03 0.57 -13.73
CA PHE A 71 2.61 0.68 -12.35
C PHE A 71 1.46 1.69 -12.16
N GLN A 72 1.58 2.89 -12.74
CA GLN A 72 0.56 3.92 -12.62
C GLN A 72 -0.71 3.53 -13.37
N ALA A 73 -0.60 3.03 -14.60
CA ALA A 73 -1.74 2.56 -15.39
C ALA A 73 -2.53 1.45 -14.66
N LEU A 74 -1.84 0.56 -13.94
CA LEU A 74 -2.49 -0.48 -13.15
C LEU A 74 -3.17 0.06 -11.87
N LEU A 75 -2.70 1.16 -11.30
CA LEU A 75 -3.38 1.82 -10.19
C LEU A 75 -4.64 2.53 -10.67
N GLU A 76 -4.56 3.22 -11.81
CA GLU A 76 -5.73 3.83 -12.48
C GLU A 76 -6.77 2.75 -12.79
N PHE A 77 -6.36 1.64 -13.42
CA PHE A 77 -7.25 0.51 -13.68
C PHE A 77 -7.91 -0.07 -12.41
N ARG A 78 -7.19 -0.10 -11.27
CA ARG A 78 -7.75 -0.54 -9.98
C ARG A 78 -8.81 0.41 -9.45
N VAL A 79 -8.56 1.72 -9.57
CA VAL A 79 -9.54 2.76 -9.20
C VAL A 79 -10.79 2.62 -10.07
N ASP A 80 -10.62 2.52 -11.38
CA ASP A 80 -11.73 2.29 -12.33
C ASP A 80 -12.50 0.99 -12.05
N SER A 81 -11.82 -0.01 -11.50
CA SER A 81 -12.42 -1.29 -11.08
C SER A 81 -13.09 -1.23 -9.70
N GLY A 82 -13.13 -0.07 -9.03
CA GLY A 82 -13.86 0.17 -7.79
C GLY A 82 -13.02 0.17 -6.50
N ASP A 83 -11.69 0.31 -6.56
CA ASP A 83 -10.83 0.45 -5.37
C ASP A 83 -10.96 1.86 -4.74
N GLN A 84 -12.09 2.12 -4.09
CA GLN A 84 -12.43 3.43 -3.50
C GLN A 84 -11.44 3.89 -2.42
N ILE A 85 -10.82 2.95 -1.69
CA ILE A 85 -9.84 3.29 -0.65
C ILE A 85 -8.58 3.86 -1.30
N LEU A 86 -8.13 3.23 -2.39
CA LEU A 86 -7.00 3.70 -3.18
C LEU A 86 -7.31 5.02 -3.89
N GLU A 87 -8.50 5.14 -4.47
CA GLU A 87 -8.99 6.38 -5.11
C GLU A 87 -8.91 7.57 -4.15
N GLN A 88 -9.59 7.47 -3.00
CA GLN A 88 -9.58 8.51 -1.99
C GLN A 88 -8.16 8.83 -1.49
N HIS A 89 -7.28 7.83 -1.44
CA HIS A 89 -5.89 8.06 -1.05
C HIS A 89 -5.13 8.83 -2.13
N LEU A 90 -5.25 8.47 -3.41
CA LEU A 90 -4.55 9.15 -4.50
C LEU A 90 -5.02 10.60 -4.67
N GLU A 91 -6.30 10.89 -4.42
CA GLU A 91 -6.86 12.25 -4.48
C GLU A 91 -6.43 13.13 -3.30
N ASN A 92 -6.42 12.57 -2.08
CA ASN A 92 -6.30 13.37 -0.85
C ASN A 92 -4.94 13.24 -0.14
N ALA A 93 -4.09 12.28 -0.53
CA ALA A 93 -2.82 12.09 0.15
C ALA A 93 -1.86 13.25 -0.10
N PRO A 94 -1.13 13.71 0.93
CA PRO A 94 -0.06 14.66 0.73
C PRO A 94 1.04 14.03 -0.14
N ARG A 95 1.75 14.84 -0.91
CA ARG A 95 2.73 14.39 -1.92
C ARG A 95 3.77 13.39 -1.38
N ASN A 96 4.13 13.50 -0.10
CA ASN A 96 5.08 12.62 0.59
C ASN A 96 4.49 11.28 1.07
N ALA A 97 3.17 11.13 1.08
CA ALA A 97 2.47 9.94 1.57
C ALA A 97 1.62 9.24 0.51
N THR A 98 1.77 9.59 -0.78
CA THR A 98 1.10 8.91 -1.89
C THR A 98 1.64 7.50 -2.14
N TYR A 99 2.84 7.19 -1.63
CA TYR A 99 3.53 5.90 -1.78
C TYR A 99 3.80 5.46 -3.24
N ILE A 100 3.61 6.35 -4.22
CA ILE A 100 3.81 6.06 -5.66
C ILE A 100 5.18 6.49 -6.19
N SER A 101 6.02 7.14 -5.38
CA SER A 101 7.32 7.63 -5.85
C SER A 101 8.27 6.49 -6.25
N LYS A 102 9.19 6.75 -7.18
CA LYS A 102 10.21 5.78 -7.63
C LYS A 102 10.98 5.16 -6.45
N THR A 103 11.27 5.98 -5.43
CA THR A 103 11.96 5.54 -4.22
C THR A 103 11.13 4.53 -3.44
N ILE A 104 9.85 4.81 -3.21
CA ILE A 104 8.96 3.89 -2.48
C ILE A 104 8.72 2.61 -3.30
N GLN A 105 8.53 2.72 -4.62
CA GLN A 105 8.42 1.55 -5.50
C GLN A 105 9.67 0.66 -5.39
N ASN A 106 10.88 1.23 -5.42
CA ASN A 106 12.13 0.47 -5.25
C ASN A 106 12.19 -0.22 -3.88
N GLN A 107 11.79 0.46 -2.81
CA GLN A 107 11.74 -0.13 -1.48
C GLN A 107 10.78 -1.32 -1.43
N MET A 108 9.59 -1.18 -2.00
CA MET A 108 8.61 -2.27 -2.08
C MET A 108 9.15 -3.46 -2.88
N ILE A 109 9.80 -3.22 -4.02
CA ILE A 109 10.45 -4.28 -4.81
C ILE A 109 11.49 -5.02 -3.97
N SER A 110 12.37 -4.28 -3.29
CA SER A 110 13.39 -4.86 -2.41
C SER A 110 12.76 -5.66 -1.27
N THR A 111 11.69 -5.18 -0.66
CA THR A 111 10.96 -5.89 0.40
C THR A 111 10.34 -7.20 -0.11
N VAL A 112 9.69 -7.18 -1.27
CA VAL A 112 9.13 -8.39 -1.89
C VAL A 112 10.23 -9.38 -2.24
N GLY A 113 11.32 -8.91 -2.87
CA GLY A 113 12.47 -9.73 -3.23
C GLY A 113 13.11 -10.40 -2.00
N ALA A 114 13.34 -9.62 -0.93
CA ALA A 114 13.88 -10.14 0.32
C ALA A 114 12.94 -11.17 0.96
N HIS A 115 11.63 -10.94 0.95
CA HIS A 115 10.67 -11.89 1.49
C HIS A 115 10.69 -13.23 0.73
N ILE A 116 10.72 -13.20 -0.60
CA ILE A 116 10.81 -14.41 -1.45
C ILE A 116 12.12 -15.15 -1.18
N LEU A 117 13.25 -14.45 -1.15
CA LEU A 117 14.56 -15.04 -0.90
C LEU A 117 14.67 -15.67 0.49
N ASN A 118 14.10 -15.01 1.50
CA ASN A 118 14.06 -15.54 2.86
C ASN A 118 13.24 -16.82 2.94
N ASN A 119 12.06 -16.86 2.30
CA ASN A 119 11.23 -18.06 2.26
C ASN A 119 11.96 -19.21 1.58
N LEU A 120 12.55 -18.98 0.41
CA LEU A 120 13.36 -19.97 -0.30
C LEU A 120 14.54 -20.46 0.56
N SER A 121 15.21 -19.54 1.27
CA SER A 121 16.33 -19.90 2.15
C SER A 121 15.90 -20.77 3.34
N GLN A 122 14.69 -20.56 3.87
CA GLN A 122 14.12 -21.44 4.90
C GLN A 122 13.80 -22.82 4.31
N GLU A 123 13.13 -22.86 3.17
CA GLU A 123 12.81 -24.12 2.48
C GLU A 123 14.07 -24.95 2.18
N MET A 124 15.16 -24.29 1.76
CA MET A 124 16.45 -24.94 1.55
C MET A 124 17.06 -25.49 2.84
N ARG A 125 16.95 -24.76 3.97
CA ARG A 125 17.43 -25.22 5.28
C ARG A 125 16.64 -26.42 5.80
N ASP A 126 15.33 -26.41 5.58
CA ASP A 126 14.43 -27.47 6.02
C ASP A 126 14.49 -28.71 5.10
N SER A 127 15.04 -28.56 3.89
CA SER A 127 15.23 -29.68 2.96
C SER A 127 16.33 -30.62 3.43
N LYS A 128 16.03 -31.92 3.40
CA LYS A 128 16.99 -33.00 3.70
C LYS A 128 18.16 -33.05 2.72
N TYR A 129 17.96 -32.58 1.49
CA TYR A 129 18.97 -32.57 0.44
C TYR A 129 18.84 -31.27 -0.37
N PHE A 130 19.95 -30.55 -0.52
CA PHE A 130 20.06 -29.45 -1.47
C PHE A 130 21.41 -29.54 -2.16
N PHE A 131 21.44 -29.22 -3.46
CA PHE A 131 22.64 -29.28 -4.26
C PHE A 131 23.08 -27.86 -4.62
N CYS A 132 24.19 -27.42 -4.03
CA CYS A 132 24.83 -26.16 -4.40
C CYS A 132 25.99 -26.47 -5.35
N ASN A 133 25.84 -26.13 -6.62
CA ASN A 133 26.97 -26.10 -7.55
C ASN A 133 27.85 -24.90 -7.19
N GLY A 134 28.97 -25.16 -6.50
CA GLY A 134 30.02 -24.16 -6.31
C GLY A 134 30.69 -23.87 -7.65
N ARG A 135 30.68 -22.61 -8.07
CA ARG A 135 31.64 -22.09 -9.04
C ARG A 135 32.75 -21.37 -8.29
#